data_AF-A0A1F3EWZ1-F1
#
_entry.id   AF-A0A1F3EWZ1-F1
#
_cell.length_a   1.000
_cell.length_b   1.000
_cell.length_c   1.000
_cell.angle_alpha   90.00
_cell.angle_beta   90.00
_cell.angle_gamma   90.00
#
_symmetry.space_group_name_H-M   'P 1'
#
loop_
_entity.id
_entity.type
_entity.pdbx_description
1 polymer ?
#
loop_
_entity_poly.entity_id
_entity_poly.type
_entity_poly.pdbx_seq_one_letter_code
_entity_poly.pdbx_strand_id
1 'polypeptide(L)'
;MTNILTDNNIDLNLYSSSEIAKKIASKAKEKRLSFNYTQEALSKKSGVSLGSLKRFERSYEISLQNLLLLALALNSIDEFINLFPENKYSSIDEVIKLKNVNKRKRGRIKD
;
A
#
# COMPACT_ATOMS: atom_id res chain seq x y z
N MET A 1 21.91 -9.81 23.32
CA MET A 1 20.86 -8.79 23.19
C MET A 1 19.85 -9.31 22.20
N THR A 2 18.60 -9.43 22.64
CA THR A 2 17.51 -10.06 21.89
C THR A 2 17.21 -9.30 20.60
N ASN A 3 17.03 -10.08 19.53
CA ASN A 3 16.71 -9.65 18.17
C ASN A 3 15.24 -9.17 18.16
N ILE A 4 15.00 -7.86 18.14
CA ILE A 4 13.64 -7.26 18.28
C ILE A 4 12.95 -6.99 16.92
N LEU A 5 13.51 -7.41 15.78
CA LEU A 5 12.92 -7.09 14.46
C LEU A 5 12.51 -8.31 13.61
N THR A 6 12.49 -9.52 14.18
CA THR A 6 11.77 -10.64 13.58
C THR A 6 10.41 -10.76 14.25
N ASP A 7 9.39 -10.14 13.68
CA ASP A 7 7.99 -10.62 13.74
C ASP A 7 7.09 -9.75 12.83
N ASN A 8 7.40 -9.76 11.55
CA ASN A 8 6.42 -9.46 10.49
C ASN A 8 6.76 -10.29 9.24
N ASN A 9 7.08 -11.56 9.44
CA ASN A 9 6.84 -12.56 8.40
C ASN A 9 5.31 -12.74 8.32
N ILE A 10 4.63 -11.77 7.70
CA ILE A 10 3.29 -11.99 7.21
C ILE A 10 3.49 -13.01 6.09
N ASP A 11 3.17 -14.27 6.35
CA ASP A 11 2.98 -15.26 5.31
C ASP A 11 1.98 -14.66 4.31
N LEU A 12 2.48 -14.14 3.19
CA LEU A 12 1.65 -13.57 2.13
C LEU A 12 0.70 -14.62 1.52
N ASN A 13 0.89 -15.90 1.86
CA ASN A 13 0.06 -17.04 1.46
C ASN A 13 -1.28 -17.18 2.21
N LEU A 14 -1.61 -16.32 3.17
CA LEU A 14 -2.84 -16.44 3.98
C LEU A 14 -3.96 -15.44 3.66
N TYR A 15 -3.73 -14.44 2.81
CA TYR A 15 -4.75 -13.44 2.50
C TYR A 15 -5.10 -13.40 1.02
N SER A 16 -6.38 -13.57 0.72
CA SER A 16 -6.96 -13.23 -0.58
C SER A 16 -6.87 -11.72 -0.86
N SER A 17 -6.93 -11.35 -2.13
CA SER A 17 -6.96 -9.93 -2.55
C SER A 17 -8.10 -9.15 -1.88
N SER A 18 -9.25 -9.81 -1.67
CA SER A 18 -10.41 -9.25 -0.97
C SER A 18 -10.12 -8.95 0.50
N GLU A 19 -9.42 -9.84 1.20
CA GLU A 19 -9.06 -9.63 2.60
C GLU A 19 -8.05 -8.50 2.77
N ILE A 20 -7.10 -8.38 1.85
CA ILE A 20 -6.16 -7.26 1.81
C ILE A 20 -6.92 -5.94 1.61
N ALA A 21 -7.83 -5.89 0.62
CA ALA A 21 -8.65 -4.71 0.36
C ALA A 21 -9.49 -4.32 1.58
N LYS A 22 -10.13 -5.29 2.24
CA LYS A 22 -10.90 -5.10 3.48
C LYS A 22 -10.03 -4.50 4.58
N LYS A 23 -8.84 -5.05 4.82
CA LYS A 23 -7.90 -4.53 5.84
C LYS A 23 -7.49 -3.09 5.55
N ILE A 24 -7.17 -2.77 4.29
CA ILE A 24 -6.79 -1.40 3.87
C ILE A 24 -7.95 -0.44 4.14
N ALA A 25 -9.16 -0.78 3.71
CA ALA A 25 -10.35 0.06 3.90
C ALA A 25 -10.69 0.29 5.38
N SER A 26 -10.62 -0.76 6.22
CA SER A 26 -10.84 -0.64 7.66
C SER A 26 -9.83 0.32 8.31
N LYS A 27 -8.53 0.16 8.03
CA LYS A 27 -7.48 1.04 8.57
C LYS A 27 -7.64 2.49 8.09
N ALA A 28 -7.99 2.70 6.82
CA ALA A 28 -8.24 4.03 6.30
C ALA A 28 -9.44 4.71 6.99
N LYS A 29 -10.51 3.95 7.25
CA LYS A 29 -11.69 4.42 7.99
C LYS A 29 -11.35 4.77 9.44
N GLU A 30 -10.58 3.92 10.14
CA GLU A 30 -10.11 4.18 11.50
C GLU A 30 -9.28 5.47 11.55
N LYS A 31 -8.34 5.65 10.60
CA LYS A 31 -7.52 6.87 10.52
C LYS A 31 -8.38 8.11 10.19
N ARG A 32 -9.38 7.99 9.32
CA ARG A 32 -10.34 9.09 9.08
C ARG A 32 -11.04 9.50 10.38
N LEU A 33 -11.51 8.52 11.15
CA LEU A 33 -12.21 8.76 12.42
C LEU A 33 -11.28 9.34 13.48
N SER A 34 -10.00 8.93 13.54
CA SER A 34 -9.03 9.52 14.48
C SER A 34 -8.70 10.99 14.18
N PHE A 35 -8.80 11.41 12.91
CA PHE A 35 -8.78 12.83 12.51
C PHE A 35 -10.11 13.55 12.73
N ASN A 36 -11.13 12.89 13.29
CA ASN A 36 -12.48 13.42 13.47
C ASN A 36 -13.15 13.90 12.17
N TYR A 37 -12.84 13.26 11.04
CA TYR A 37 -13.47 13.59 9.76
C TYR A 37 -14.73 12.77 9.52
N THR A 38 -15.82 13.43 9.13
CA THR A 38 -16.94 12.77 8.45
C THR A 38 -16.51 12.28 7.07
N GLN A 39 -17.31 11.41 6.44
CA GLN A 39 -17.05 11.01 5.05
C GLN A 39 -17.08 12.23 4.11
N GLU A 40 -18.01 13.17 4.33
CA GLU A 40 -18.10 14.42 3.55
C GLU A 40 -16.86 15.30 3.75
N ALA A 41 -16.38 15.43 4.99
CA ALA A 41 -15.18 16.21 5.28
C ALA A 41 -13.95 15.62 4.59
N LEU A 42 -13.74 14.30 4.66
CA LEU A 42 -12.61 13.66 3.98
C LEU A 42 -12.76 13.73 2.46
N SER A 43 -13.98 13.56 1.93
CA SER A 43 -14.27 13.69 0.51
C SER A 43 -13.86 15.08 -0.01
N LYS A 44 -14.28 16.15 0.68
CA LYS A 44 -13.89 17.52 0.36
C LYS A 44 -12.38 17.75 0.48
N LYS A 45 -11.74 17.20 1.53
CA LYS A 45 -10.30 17.36 1.78
C LYS A 45 -9.42 16.66 0.74
N SER A 46 -9.80 15.46 0.32
CA SER A 46 -9.03 14.62 -0.60
C SER A 46 -9.34 14.87 -2.08
N GLY A 47 -10.47 15.52 -2.39
CA GLY A 47 -10.97 15.65 -3.76
C GLY A 47 -11.62 14.38 -4.31
N VAL A 48 -11.71 13.30 -3.52
CA VAL A 48 -12.41 12.07 -3.90
C VAL A 48 -13.91 12.26 -3.71
N SER A 49 -14.73 11.83 -4.67
CA SER A 49 -16.19 11.94 -4.55
C SER A 49 -16.74 11.15 -3.36
N LEU A 50 -17.79 11.68 -2.71
CA LEU A 50 -18.42 11.05 -1.56
C LEU A 50 -18.90 9.62 -1.87
N GLY A 51 -19.44 9.40 -3.08
CA GLY A 51 -19.87 8.07 -3.53
C GLY A 51 -18.72 7.06 -3.62
N SER A 52 -17.54 7.49 -4.08
CA SER A 52 -16.35 6.64 -4.11
C SER A 52 -15.82 6.33 -2.72
N LEU A 53 -15.79 7.31 -1.81
CA LEU A 53 -15.40 7.07 -0.42
C LEU A 53 -16.39 6.12 0.30
N LYS A 54 -17.70 6.30 0.09
CA LYS A 54 -18.73 5.40 0.64
C LYS A 54 -18.58 3.98 0.11
N ARG A 55 -18.33 3.81 -1.19
CA ARG A 55 -18.08 2.48 -1.79
C ARG A 55 -16.83 1.85 -1.17
N PHE A 56 -15.73 2.60 -1.07
CA PHE A 56 -14.49 2.13 -0.47
C PHE A 56 -14.70 1.64 0.97
N GLU A 57 -15.38 2.41 1.82
CA GLU A 57 -15.59 1.99 3.22
C GLU A 57 -16.62 0.88 3.40
N ARG A 58 -17.45 0.59 2.38
CA ARG A 58 -18.54 -0.41 2.46
C ARG A 58 -18.20 -1.72 1.76
N SER A 59 -17.72 -1.66 0.53
CA SER A 59 -17.37 -2.84 -0.29
C SER A 59 -15.87 -3.03 -0.46
N TYR A 60 -15.04 -2.16 0.11
CA TYR A 60 -13.58 -2.24 0.04
C TYR A 60 -13.02 -1.98 -1.37
N GLU A 61 -13.83 -1.39 -2.25
CA GLU A 61 -13.50 -1.15 -3.65
C GLU A 61 -13.23 0.33 -3.95
N ILE A 62 -12.07 0.60 -4.53
CA ILE A 62 -11.65 1.94 -4.95
C ILE A 62 -10.62 1.84 -6.08
N SER A 63 -10.53 2.85 -6.94
CA SER A 63 -9.41 2.99 -7.88
C SER A 63 -8.12 3.33 -7.13
N LEU A 64 -6.97 2.88 -7.61
CA LEU A 64 -5.66 3.25 -7.04
C LEU A 64 -5.49 4.78 -6.90
N GLN A 65 -5.84 5.57 -7.93
CA GLN A 65 -5.75 7.02 -7.90
C GLN A 65 -6.47 7.64 -6.68
N ASN A 66 -7.75 7.29 -6.48
CA ASN A 66 -8.51 7.79 -5.35
C ASN A 66 -7.98 7.28 -4.01
N LEU A 67 -7.45 6.04 -3.95
CA LEU A 67 -6.82 5.54 -2.72
C LEU A 67 -5.58 6.37 -2.35
N LEU A 68 -4.75 6.74 -3.33
CA LEU A 68 -3.58 7.61 -3.11
C LEU A 68 -3.99 9.02 -2.65
N LEU A 69 -5.08 9.58 -3.21
CA LEU A 69 -5.62 10.87 -2.74
C LEU A 69 -6.12 10.81 -1.30
N LEU A 70 -6.80 9.72 -0.91
CA LEU A 70 -7.18 9.51 0.49
C LEU A 70 -5.95 9.34 1.38
N ALA A 71 -4.94 8.59 0.94
CA ALA A 71 -3.68 8.40 1.67
C ALA A 71 -2.95 9.73 1.91
N LEU A 72 -2.88 10.60 0.91
CA LEU A 72 -2.36 11.97 1.05
C LEU A 72 -3.15 12.76 2.11
N ALA A 73 -4.48 12.78 2.01
CA ALA A 73 -5.33 13.52 2.93
C ALA A 73 -5.29 12.99 4.39
N LEU A 74 -4.89 11.72 4.57
CA LEU A 74 -4.76 11.03 5.84
C LEU A 74 -3.30 10.90 6.32
N ASN A 75 -2.33 11.56 5.67
CA ASN A 75 -0.90 11.46 6.00
C ASN A 75 -0.41 10.00 6.05
N SER A 76 -0.66 9.23 4.99
CA SER A 76 -0.27 7.82 4.83
C SER A 76 0.33 7.52 3.44
N ILE A 77 0.90 8.52 2.76
CA ILE A 77 1.39 8.33 1.39
C ILE A 77 2.72 7.56 1.34
N ASP A 78 3.54 7.70 2.38
CA ASP A 78 4.88 7.11 2.44
C ASP A 78 4.83 5.57 2.41
N GLU A 79 3.78 4.98 2.99
CA GLU A 79 3.55 3.54 2.97
C GLU A 79 3.29 3.02 1.55
N PHE A 80 2.68 3.82 0.66
CA PHE A 80 2.45 3.44 -0.74
C PHE A 80 3.72 3.51 -1.57
N ILE A 81 4.61 4.45 -1.26
CA ILE A 81 5.92 4.57 -1.92
C ILE A 81 6.76 3.30 -1.66
N ASN A 82 6.54 2.65 -0.51
CA ASN A 82 7.28 1.47 -0.08
C ASN A 82 6.58 0.13 -0.38
N LEU A 83 5.48 0.11 -1.17
CA LEU A 83 4.72 -1.12 -1.45
C LEU A 83 5.50 -2.15 -2.29
N PHE A 84 6.41 -1.68 -3.14
CA PHE A 84 7.26 -2.51 -4.00
C PHE A 84 8.73 -2.12 -3.81
N PRO A 85 9.34 -2.47 -2.66
CA PRO A 85 10.72 -2.11 -2.38
C PRO A 85 11.66 -2.82 -3.37
N GLU A 86 12.84 -2.23 -3.59
CA GLU A 86 13.90 -2.93 -4.33
C GLU A 86 14.28 -4.23 -3.62
N ASN A 87 14.73 -5.22 -4.40
CA ASN A 87 15.12 -6.52 -3.86
C ASN A 87 16.22 -6.33 -2.80
N LYS A 88 16.04 -6.96 -1.64
CA LYS A 88 17.10 -7.08 -0.63
C LYS A 88 18.15 -8.05 -1.17
N TYR A 89 19.38 -7.57 -1.34
CA TYR A 89 20.50 -8.41 -1.77
C TYR A 89 21.06 -9.18 -0.58
N SER A 90 21.40 -10.44 -0.82
CA SER A 90 21.87 -11.36 0.24
C SER A 90 23.39 -11.36 0.36
N SER A 91 24.12 -10.77 -0.60
CA SER A 91 25.58 -10.67 -0.56
C SER A 91 26.12 -9.43 -1.29
N ILE A 92 27.37 -9.05 -0.96
CA ILE A 92 28.12 -8.00 -1.66
C ILE A 92 28.31 -8.35 -3.16
N ASP A 93 28.52 -9.62 -3.48
CA ASP A 93 28.74 -10.08 -4.86
C ASP A 93 27.51 -9.86 -5.74
N GLU A 94 26.29 -9.99 -5.18
CA GLU A 94 25.04 -9.66 -5.87
C GLU A 94 24.95 -8.16 -6.19
N VAL A 95 25.34 -7.30 -5.25
CA VAL A 95 25.35 -5.83 -5.44
C VAL A 95 26.35 -5.43 -6.54
N ILE A 96 27.54 -6.05 -6.57
CA ILE A 96 28.57 -5.77 -7.58
C ILE A 96 28.10 -6.19 -8.98
N LYS A 97 27.42 -7.33 -9.11
CA LYS A 97 26.85 -7.78 -10.39
C LYS A 97 25.81 -6.81 -10.94
N LEU A 98 24.98 -6.21 -10.09
CA LEU A 98 23.90 -5.32 -10.52
C LEU A 98 24.34 -3.98 -11.07
N LYS A 99 25.45 -3.42 -10.57
CA LYS A 99 26.03 -2.19 -11.14
C LYS A 99 26.38 -2.34 -12.63
N ASN A 100 26.57 -3.57 -13.09
CA ASN A 100 26.98 -3.89 -14.45
C ASN A 100 25.84 -4.45 -15.33
N VAL A 101 24.59 -4.54 -14.83
CA VAL A 101 23.47 -5.11 -15.59
C VAL A 101 22.47 -4.01 -15.96
N ASN A 102 22.22 -3.83 -17.25
CA ASN A 102 21.17 -2.93 -17.74
C ASN A 102 19.81 -3.30 -17.14
N LYS A 103 19.14 -2.34 -16.49
CA LYS A 103 17.80 -2.53 -15.91
C LYS A 103 16.83 -3.03 -16.99
N ARG A 104 16.19 -4.16 -16.73
CA ARG A 104 15.23 -4.79 -17.64
C ARG A 104 14.06 -3.82 -17.88
N LYS A 105 13.73 -3.56 -19.15
CA LYS A 105 12.58 -2.72 -19.55
C LYS A 105 11.36 -3.53 -19.98
N ARG A 106 11.49 -4.84 -20.19
CA ARG A 106 10.45 -5.73 -20.72
C ARG A 106 10.56 -7.15 -20.12
N GLY A 107 9.41 -7.80 -19.93
CA GLY A 107 9.31 -9.22 -19.59
C GLY A 107 9.71 -10.12 -20.77
N ARG A 108 10.10 -11.37 -20.48
CA ARG A 108 10.40 -12.41 -21.50
C ARG A 108 9.72 -13.75 -21.21
N ILE A 109 9.31 -13.99 -19.97
CA ILE A 109 8.57 -15.18 -19.58
C ILE A 109 7.16 -15.02 -20.16
N LYS A 110 6.74 -16.02 -20.92
CA LYS A 110 5.35 -16.25 -21.32
C LYS A 110 4.95 -17.49 -20.55
N ASP A 111 4.14 -17.30 -19.52
CA ASP A 111 3.43 -18.43 -18.90
C ASP A 111 2.33 -18.92 -19.86
#